data_AF-B6K6H5-F1
#
_entry.id   AF-B6K6H5-F1
#
_cell.length_a   1.000
_cell.length_b   1.000
_cell.length_c   1.000
_cell.angle_alpha   90.00
_cell.angle_beta   90.00
_cell.angle_gamma   90.00
#
_symmetry.space_group_name_H-M   'P 1'
#
loop_
_entity.id
_entity.type
_entity.pdbx_description
1 polymer ?
#
loop_
_entity_poly.entity_id
_entity_poly.type
_entity_poly.pdbx_seq_one_letter_code
_entity_poly.pdbx_strand_id
1 'polypeptide(L)'
;MSNETQQDDYDAEQLRLMEEVCIVTDENDNQIGTGSKKECHLMENINKGLLHRAFSVFLFDESHRLLLQQRAAEKITFPLLWTNTCCSHPLDIPSERGTNFQENIHGVKCAAIRKLDHELGIKANQLPIEKFQYLTRIHYLAPSKGKWGEHEIDYILFFIGKVDLDINKNEIETYKYVTADELKAMFADPKCSFTPWFRLICENFLFKWWQSMDDLKTFEDDKIHRMN
;
A
#
# COMPACT_ATOMS: atom_id res chain seq x y z
N MET A 1 33.75 -3.83 23.74
CA MET A 1 32.34 -3.76 23.34
C MET A 1 32.15 -2.46 22.59
N SER A 2 32.49 -2.45 21.31
CA SER A 2 32.17 -1.37 20.39
C SER A 2 30.82 -1.72 19.77
N ASN A 3 29.76 -1.01 20.19
CA ASN A 3 28.52 -0.99 19.43
C ASN A 3 28.81 -0.21 18.15
N GLU A 4 29.20 -0.94 17.10
CA GLU A 4 29.16 -0.45 15.74
C GLU A 4 27.68 -0.23 15.41
N THR A 5 27.24 1.03 15.45
CA THR A 5 26.04 1.46 14.73
C THR A 5 26.29 1.13 13.27
N GLN A 6 25.75 0.00 12.82
CA GLN A 6 25.65 -0.36 11.42
C GLN A 6 24.87 0.78 10.75
N GLN A 7 25.60 1.70 10.12
CA GLN A 7 25.02 2.77 9.34
C GLN A 7 24.50 2.09 8.08
N ASP A 8 23.22 1.73 8.11
CA ASP A 8 22.54 1.16 6.96
C ASP A 8 22.72 2.16 5.79
N ASP A 9 23.46 1.75 4.76
CA ASP A 9 23.72 2.53 3.55
C ASP A 9 22.47 2.48 2.67
N TYR A 10 21.45 3.23 3.07
CA TYR A 10 20.20 3.35 2.33
C TYR A 10 20.34 4.36 1.20
N ASP A 11 19.62 4.11 0.11
CA ASP A 11 19.50 5.03 -1.01
C ASP A 11 19.03 6.43 -0.55
N ALA A 12 19.64 7.48 -1.11
CA ALA A 12 19.42 8.85 -0.69
C ALA A 12 17.99 9.33 -0.94
N GLU A 13 17.34 8.86 -2.00
CA GLU A 13 15.95 9.23 -2.30
C GLU A 13 14.99 8.53 -1.33
N GLN A 14 15.21 7.24 -1.03
CA GLN A 14 14.42 6.54 -0.02
C GLN A 14 14.57 7.14 1.38
N LEU A 15 15.77 7.64 1.73
CA LEU A 15 15.99 8.40 2.97
C LEU A 15 15.23 9.72 2.98
N ARG A 16 15.21 10.45 1.86
CA ARG A 16 14.42 11.69 1.73
C ARG A 16 12.92 11.43 1.90
N LEU A 17 12.41 10.35 1.31
CA LEU A 17 11.02 9.94 1.45
C LEU A 17 10.65 9.51 2.88
N MET A 18 11.63 9.17 3.72
CA MET A 18 11.39 8.85 5.13
C MET A 18 11.00 10.06 5.98
N GLU A 19 11.12 11.28 5.45
CA GLU A 19 10.68 12.52 6.08
C GLU A 19 9.20 12.85 5.77
N GLU A 20 8.54 12.12 4.87
CA GLU A 20 7.12 12.29 4.57
C GLU A 20 6.28 12.18 5.85
N VAL A 21 5.28 13.06 6.02
CA VAL A 21 4.46 13.13 7.23
C VAL A 21 3.22 12.26 7.07
N CYS A 22 3.19 11.14 7.78
CA CYS A 22 2.06 10.22 7.86
C CYS A 22 1.00 10.70 8.85
N ILE A 23 -0.24 10.29 8.62
CA ILE A 23 -1.37 10.49 9.53
C ILE A 23 -1.36 9.37 10.59
N VAL A 24 -1.14 9.73 11.85
CA VAL A 24 -1.16 8.77 12.99
C VAL A 24 -2.59 8.67 13.52
N THR A 25 -3.05 7.44 13.74
CA THR A 25 -4.45 7.15 14.09
C THR A 25 -4.56 6.31 15.38
N ASP A 26 -5.72 6.36 16.00
CA ASP A 26 -6.15 5.29 16.91
C ASP A 26 -6.62 4.05 16.13
N GLU A 27 -6.98 2.98 16.85
CA GLU A 27 -7.46 1.74 16.26
C GLU A 27 -8.84 1.83 15.57
N ASN A 28 -9.54 2.96 15.72
CA ASN A 28 -10.82 3.23 15.07
C ASN A 28 -10.66 4.16 13.86
N ASP A 29 -9.42 4.40 13.43
CA ASP A 29 -9.07 5.27 12.31
C ASP A 29 -9.40 6.75 12.55
N ASN A 30 -9.41 7.17 13.82
CA ASN A 30 -9.45 8.60 14.14
C ASN A 30 -8.04 9.15 14.14
N GLN A 31 -7.82 10.29 13.47
CA GLN A 31 -6.51 10.96 13.52
C GLN A 31 -6.24 11.46 14.94
N ILE A 32 -5.12 11.04 15.51
CA ILE A 32 -4.66 11.47 16.85
C ILE A 32 -3.35 12.28 16.79
N GLY A 33 -2.71 12.34 15.62
CA GLY A 33 -1.50 13.11 15.42
C GLY A 33 -0.89 12.89 14.05
N THR A 34 0.41 13.16 13.97
CA THR A 34 1.26 12.94 12.80
C THR A 34 2.60 12.38 13.23
N GLY A 35 3.29 11.73 12.29
CA GLY A 35 4.63 11.20 12.50
C GLY A 35 5.37 11.14 11.16
N SER A 36 6.69 11.28 11.19
CA SER A 36 7.48 10.99 9.99
C SER A 36 7.31 9.53 9.59
N LYS A 37 7.39 9.24 8.29
CA LYS A 37 7.37 7.88 7.77
C LYS A 37 8.40 7.00 8.49
N LYS A 38 9.60 7.54 8.75
CA LYS A 38 10.59 6.85 9.58
C LYS A 38 10.05 6.42 10.94
N GLU A 39 9.50 7.35 11.71
CA GLU A 39 8.98 7.07 13.04
C GLU A 39 7.87 6.04 13.01
N CYS A 40 6.99 6.13 12.01
CA CYS A 40 5.86 5.23 11.83
C CYS A 40 6.27 3.79 11.52
N HIS A 41 7.40 3.58 10.86
CA HIS A 41 7.84 2.26 10.40
C HIS A 41 8.90 1.62 11.30
N LEU A 42 9.30 2.28 12.40
CA LEU A 42 10.23 1.69 13.37
C LEU A 42 9.48 0.76 14.32
N MET A 43 9.93 -0.50 14.40
CA MET A 43 9.37 -1.51 15.32
C MET A 43 9.40 -1.05 16.78
N GLU A 44 10.37 -0.22 17.18
CA GLU A 44 10.40 0.35 18.53
C GLU A 44 9.13 1.17 18.84
N ASN A 45 8.63 1.94 17.86
CA ASN A 45 7.45 2.78 18.01
C ASN A 45 6.17 1.96 17.77
N ILE A 46 6.17 1.07 16.78
CA ILE A 46 5.06 0.15 16.51
C ILE A 46 4.77 -0.71 17.75
N ASN A 47 5.79 -1.24 18.42
CA ASN A 47 5.63 -2.02 19.65
C ASN A 47 5.10 -1.20 20.85
N LYS A 48 5.13 0.13 20.76
CA LYS A 48 4.50 1.06 21.72
C LYS A 48 3.06 1.44 21.29
N GLY A 49 2.56 0.88 20.19
CA GLY A 49 1.21 1.11 19.68
C GLY A 49 1.09 2.19 18.60
N LEU A 50 2.21 2.70 18.05
CA LEU A 50 2.14 3.67 16.95
C LEU A 50 1.50 2.98 15.73
N LEU A 51 0.39 3.56 15.25
CA LEU A 51 -0.43 3.11 14.13
C LEU A 51 -0.66 4.29 13.17
N HIS A 52 -0.57 4.05 11.87
CA HIS A 52 -0.81 5.09 10.86
C HIS A 52 -1.77 4.63 9.77
N ARG A 53 -2.37 5.60 9.08
CA ARG A 53 -3.26 5.34 7.93
C ARG A 53 -2.44 5.00 6.69
N ALA A 54 -2.92 4.04 5.92
CA ALA A 54 -2.33 3.62 4.65
C ALA A 54 -3.42 3.37 3.59
N PHE A 55 -2.98 3.08 2.37
CA PHE A 55 -3.84 2.58 1.30
C PHE A 55 -3.13 1.52 0.46
N SER A 56 -3.93 0.61 -0.12
CA SER A 56 -3.51 -0.41 -1.08
C SER A 56 -4.39 -0.32 -2.33
N VAL A 57 -3.77 0.01 -3.46
CA VAL A 57 -4.42 0.03 -4.78
C VAL A 57 -4.32 -1.34 -5.44
N PHE A 58 -5.44 -1.81 -5.97
CA PHE A 58 -5.56 -2.94 -6.87
C PHE A 58 -6.08 -2.44 -8.22
N LEU A 59 -5.17 -2.26 -9.18
CA LEU A 59 -5.47 -1.82 -10.53
C LEU A 59 -5.63 -3.03 -11.44
N PHE A 60 -6.77 -3.12 -12.09
CA PHE A 60 -7.06 -4.14 -13.09
C PHE A 60 -7.15 -3.51 -14.48
N ASP A 61 -6.68 -4.24 -15.49
CA ASP A 61 -6.99 -3.88 -16.87
C ASP A 61 -8.43 -4.27 -17.26
N GLU A 62 -8.82 -3.93 -18.48
CA GLU A 62 -10.14 -4.22 -19.04
C GLU A 62 -10.41 -5.73 -19.22
N SER A 63 -9.38 -6.57 -19.08
CA SER A 63 -9.49 -8.04 -19.07
C SER A 63 -9.47 -8.62 -17.65
N HIS A 64 -9.65 -7.76 -16.64
CA HIS A 64 -9.61 -8.11 -15.21
C HIS A 64 -8.29 -8.79 -14.79
N ARG A 65 -7.16 -8.44 -15.42
CA ARG A 65 -5.83 -8.85 -14.94
C ARG A 65 -5.31 -7.80 -13.95
N LEU A 66 -4.84 -8.25 -12.79
CA LEU A 66 -4.28 -7.39 -11.75
C LEU A 66 -2.86 -6.96 -12.12
N LEU A 67 -2.57 -5.66 -12.04
CA LEU A 67 -1.21 -5.13 -12.10
C LEU A 67 -0.51 -5.34 -10.76
N LEU A 68 0.51 -6.20 -10.75
CA LEU A 68 1.44 -6.36 -9.64
C LEU A 68 2.70 -5.55 -9.88
N GLN A 69 3.33 -5.09 -8.80
CA GLN A 69 4.71 -4.61 -8.83
C GLN A 69 5.62 -5.55 -8.03
N GLN A 70 6.90 -5.58 -8.40
CA GLN A 70 7.99 -6.03 -7.55
C GLN A 70 8.71 -4.79 -7.03
N ARG A 71 8.79 -4.67 -5.70
CA ARG A 71 9.45 -3.55 -5.02
C ARG A 71 10.93 -3.48 -5.42
N ALA A 72 11.46 -2.27 -5.63
CA ALA A 72 12.87 -2.05 -5.92
C ALA A 72 13.79 -2.56 -4.79
N ALA A 73 15.07 -2.80 -5.11
CA ALA A 73 16.07 -3.24 -4.14
C ALA A 73 16.36 -2.16 -3.09
N GLU A 74 16.19 -0.90 -3.48
CA GLU A 74 16.47 0.31 -2.69
C GLU A 74 15.42 0.54 -1.58
N LYS A 75 14.24 -0.09 -1.67
CA LYS A 75 13.16 0.06 -0.69
C LYS A 75 13.63 -0.35 0.71
N ILE A 76 13.44 0.54 1.68
CA ILE A 76 13.84 0.30 3.07
C ILE A 76 13.05 -0.87 3.69
N THR A 77 11.73 -0.91 3.45
CA THR A 77 10.87 -2.03 3.87
C THR A 77 10.60 -2.98 2.71
N PHE A 78 10.76 -4.28 2.94
CA PHE A 78 10.38 -5.35 2.01
C PHE A 78 10.94 -5.21 0.57
N PRO A 79 12.26 -4.98 0.37
CA PRO A 79 12.83 -4.88 -0.96
C PRO A 79 12.67 -6.20 -1.74
N LEU A 80 12.50 -6.10 -3.06
CA LEU A 80 12.38 -7.23 -4.01
C LEU A 80 11.16 -8.15 -3.82
N LEU A 81 10.22 -7.80 -2.94
CA LEU A 81 8.97 -8.55 -2.77
C LEU A 81 7.92 -8.11 -3.80
N TRP A 82 7.16 -9.07 -4.30
CA TRP A 82 5.95 -8.82 -5.10
C TRP A 82 4.81 -8.33 -4.20
N THR A 83 4.01 -7.39 -4.71
CA THR A 83 2.84 -6.83 -4.01
C THR A 83 1.78 -6.38 -5.03
N ASN A 84 0.61 -5.95 -4.53
CA ASN A 84 -0.41 -5.27 -5.34
C ASN A 84 0.13 -3.98 -5.98
N THR A 85 -0.70 -3.33 -6.80
CA THR A 85 -0.28 -2.26 -7.71
C THR A 85 0.52 -1.14 -7.06
N CYS A 86 0.02 -0.57 -5.95
CA CYS A 86 0.68 0.52 -5.24
C CYS A 86 0.21 0.53 -3.79
N CYS A 87 1.15 0.68 -2.84
CA CYS A 87 0.88 0.79 -1.41
C CYS A 87 1.64 1.98 -0.86
N SER A 88 0.95 2.89 -0.17
CA SER A 88 1.59 4.03 0.46
C SER A 88 0.65 4.69 1.47
N HIS A 89 0.91 5.95 1.79
CA HIS A 89 0.29 6.67 2.88
C HIS A 89 -0.34 7.97 2.37
N PRO A 90 -1.56 8.33 2.82
CA PRO A 90 -2.00 9.71 2.74
C PRO A 90 -1.12 10.58 3.64
N LEU A 91 -0.75 11.75 3.14
CA LEU A 91 0.03 12.74 3.89
C LEU A 91 -0.90 13.64 4.71
N ASP A 92 -0.38 14.20 5.81
CA ASP A 92 -1.07 15.25 6.58
C ASP A 92 -1.06 16.61 5.85
N ILE A 93 -1.68 16.65 4.67
CA ILE A 93 -1.83 17.85 3.83
C ILE A 93 -3.30 18.08 3.46
N PRO A 94 -3.72 19.32 3.14
CA PRO A 94 -5.14 19.64 2.92
C PRO A 94 -5.86 18.78 1.87
N SER A 95 -5.16 18.27 0.86
CA SER A 95 -5.75 17.45 -0.22
C SER A 95 -5.89 15.96 0.13
N GLU A 96 -5.18 15.48 1.15
CA GLU A 96 -5.12 14.05 1.51
C GLU A 96 -5.61 13.77 2.93
N ARG A 97 -5.68 14.80 3.77
CA ARG A 97 -6.26 14.73 5.11
C ARG A 97 -7.78 14.82 5.02
N GLY A 98 -8.45 13.83 5.60
CA GLY A 98 -9.89 13.90 5.89
C GLY A 98 -10.18 14.16 7.37
N THR A 99 -11.31 14.79 7.66
CA THR A 99 -11.80 15.02 9.04
C THR A 99 -12.93 14.07 9.45
N ASN A 100 -13.45 13.32 8.50
CA ASN A 100 -14.48 12.30 8.67
C ASN A 100 -14.24 11.14 7.69
N PHE A 101 -15.01 10.07 7.83
CA PHE A 101 -14.83 8.86 7.03
C PHE A 101 -14.87 9.09 5.52
N GLN A 102 -15.82 9.90 5.02
CA GLN A 102 -15.95 10.17 3.58
C GLN A 102 -14.80 11.02 3.05
N GLU A 103 -14.37 12.02 3.81
CA GLU A 103 -13.18 12.82 3.47
C GLU A 103 -11.90 12.00 3.56
N ASN A 104 -11.80 11.04 4.48
CA ASN A 104 -10.66 10.11 4.53
C ASN A 104 -10.60 9.27 3.25
N ILE A 105 -11.75 8.73 2.79
CA ILE A 105 -11.83 7.99 1.51
C ILE A 105 -11.37 8.88 0.34
N HIS A 106 -11.83 10.14 0.30
CA HIS A 106 -11.39 11.07 -0.74
C HIS A 106 -9.87 11.33 -0.66
N GLY A 107 -9.35 11.57 0.54
CA GLY A 107 -7.95 11.85 0.79
C GLY A 107 -7.02 10.70 0.41
N VAL A 108 -7.39 9.44 0.72
CA VAL A 108 -6.61 8.27 0.28
C VAL A 108 -6.66 8.07 -1.23
N LYS A 109 -7.76 8.43 -1.91
CA LYS A 109 -7.80 8.40 -3.38
C LYS A 109 -6.88 9.46 -4.01
N CYS A 110 -6.82 10.66 -3.43
CA CYS A 110 -5.85 11.68 -3.83
C CYS A 110 -4.40 11.19 -3.66
N ALA A 111 -4.10 10.58 -2.51
CA ALA A 111 -2.80 10.00 -2.22
C ALA A 111 -2.43 8.86 -3.20
N ALA A 112 -3.40 7.99 -3.52
CA ALA A 112 -3.24 6.94 -4.50
C ALA A 112 -2.89 7.50 -5.89
N ILE A 113 -3.58 8.54 -6.37
CA ILE A 113 -3.27 9.18 -7.66
C ILE A 113 -1.83 9.74 -7.66
N ARG A 114 -1.43 10.45 -6.60
CA ARG A 114 -0.06 10.97 -6.45
C ARG A 114 0.98 9.86 -6.52
N LYS A 115 0.75 8.76 -5.80
CA LYS A 115 1.71 7.66 -5.69
C LYS A 115 1.74 6.75 -6.91
N LEU A 116 0.62 6.56 -7.61
CA LEU A 116 0.58 5.89 -8.91
C LEU A 116 1.38 6.66 -9.98
N ASP A 117 1.35 7.99 -9.97
CA ASP A 117 2.24 8.79 -10.83
C ASP A 117 3.70 8.63 -10.41
N HIS A 118 4.00 8.77 -9.11
CA HIS A 118 5.37 8.70 -8.62
C HIS A 118 6.04 7.32 -8.82
N GLU A 119 5.33 6.21 -8.56
CA GLU A 119 5.91 4.87 -8.61
C GLU A 119 5.80 4.24 -10.00
N LEU A 120 4.63 4.33 -10.64
CA LEU A 120 4.32 3.65 -11.91
C LEU A 120 4.28 4.59 -13.12
N GLY A 121 4.44 5.90 -12.94
CA GLY A 121 4.38 6.89 -14.02
C GLY A 121 2.97 7.17 -14.54
N ILE A 122 1.93 6.65 -13.88
CA ILE A 122 0.54 6.77 -14.34
C ILE A 122 0.04 8.19 -14.07
N LYS A 123 -0.09 8.97 -15.13
CA LYS A 123 -0.52 10.37 -15.03
C LYS A 123 -1.95 10.51 -14.54
N ALA A 124 -2.19 11.54 -13.72
CA ALA A 124 -3.48 11.80 -13.08
C ALA A 124 -4.68 11.92 -14.05
N ASN A 125 -4.45 12.37 -15.29
CA ASN A 125 -5.50 12.42 -16.32
C ASN A 125 -6.01 11.03 -16.76
N GLN A 126 -5.24 9.97 -16.52
CA GLN A 126 -5.65 8.58 -16.74
C GLN A 126 -6.38 7.99 -15.53
N LEU A 127 -6.36 8.69 -14.39
CA LEU A 127 -6.89 8.24 -13.10
C LEU A 127 -8.00 9.15 -12.59
N PRO A 128 -9.16 9.26 -13.28
CA PRO A 128 -10.30 10.01 -12.75
C PRO A 128 -10.69 9.49 -11.36
N ILE A 129 -10.74 10.38 -10.37
CA ILE A 129 -10.86 10.01 -8.95
C ILE A 129 -12.14 9.23 -8.65
N GLU A 130 -13.21 9.50 -9.40
CA GLU A 130 -14.51 8.83 -9.31
C GLU A 130 -14.48 7.38 -9.78
N LYS A 131 -13.46 6.97 -10.56
CA LYS A 131 -13.26 5.57 -10.96
C LYS A 131 -12.61 4.73 -9.88
N PHE A 132 -11.99 5.34 -8.87
CA PHE A 132 -11.52 4.59 -7.72
C PHE A 132 -12.71 4.14 -6.88
N GLN A 133 -12.79 2.84 -6.65
CA GLN A 133 -13.77 2.22 -5.77
C GLN A 133 -13.10 1.91 -4.43
N TYR A 134 -13.62 2.47 -3.35
CA TYR A 134 -13.23 2.06 -2.01
C TYR A 134 -14.02 0.79 -1.66
N LEU A 135 -13.37 -0.21 -1.08
CA LEU A 135 -14.04 -1.43 -0.63
C LEU A 135 -14.13 -1.48 0.89
N THR A 136 -13.00 -1.48 1.59
CA THR A 136 -13.00 -1.66 3.03
C THR A 136 -11.69 -1.17 3.65
N ARG A 137 -11.56 -1.27 4.97
CA ARG A 137 -10.31 -1.03 5.71
C ARG A 137 -9.83 -2.30 6.39
N ILE A 138 -8.52 -2.53 6.33
CA ILE A 138 -7.86 -3.68 6.95
C ILE A 138 -6.85 -3.17 7.97
N HIS A 139 -6.93 -3.66 9.20
CA HIS A 139 -5.91 -3.40 10.23
C HIS A 139 -4.96 -4.59 10.31
N TYR A 140 -3.66 -4.36 10.10
CA TYR A 140 -2.62 -5.38 10.16
C TYR A 140 -1.32 -4.84 10.77
N LEU A 141 -0.47 -5.76 11.25
CA LEU A 141 0.89 -5.48 11.70
C LEU A 141 1.84 -6.50 11.06
N ALA A 142 2.93 -6.04 10.45
CA ALA A 142 3.90 -6.90 9.79
C ALA A 142 5.35 -6.43 10.01
N PRO A 143 6.17 -7.18 10.76
CA PRO A 143 7.59 -6.88 10.87
C PRO A 143 8.30 -7.08 9.52
N SER A 144 9.25 -6.20 9.22
CA SER A 144 10.20 -6.33 8.11
C SER A 144 11.57 -6.82 8.62
N LYS A 145 12.63 -6.60 7.84
CA LYS A 145 13.99 -6.90 8.30
C LYS A 145 14.46 -5.87 9.34
N GLY A 146 15.10 -6.37 10.40
CA GLY A 146 15.76 -5.54 11.40
C GLY A 146 14.80 -4.68 12.21
N LYS A 147 15.01 -3.37 12.21
CA LYS A 147 14.26 -2.40 13.02
C LYS A 147 12.95 -1.93 12.39
N TRP A 148 12.63 -2.38 11.17
CA TRP A 148 11.50 -1.85 10.39
C TRP A 148 10.29 -2.78 10.37
N GLY A 149 9.10 -2.21 10.19
CA GLY A 149 7.84 -2.94 10.02
C GLY A 149 6.71 -2.01 9.57
N GLU A 150 5.51 -2.57 9.50
CA GLU A 150 4.26 -1.89 9.18
C GLU A 150 3.25 -2.14 10.30
N HIS A 151 2.44 -1.14 10.61
CA HIS A 151 1.27 -1.24 11.49
C HIS A 151 0.25 -0.21 11.02
N GLU A 152 -0.76 -0.68 10.31
CA GLU A 152 -1.55 0.17 9.43
C GLU A 152 -3.05 -0.09 9.51
N ILE A 153 -3.83 0.98 9.38
CA ILE A 153 -5.22 0.90 8.89
C ILE A 153 -5.18 1.17 7.38
N ASP A 154 -5.28 0.10 6.60
CA ASP A 154 -5.10 0.08 5.17
C ASP A 154 -6.43 0.20 4.41
N TYR A 155 -6.57 1.28 3.65
CA TYR A 155 -7.72 1.51 2.78
C TYR A 155 -7.57 0.75 1.46
N ILE A 156 -8.53 -0.14 1.19
CA ILE A 156 -8.51 -0.94 -0.03
C ILE A 156 -9.21 -0.19 -1.18
N LEU A 157 -8.42 0.13 -2.21
CA LEU A 157 -8.87 0.89 -3.37
C LEU A 157 -8.74 0.05 -4.65
N PHE A 158 -9.82 -0.01 -5.42
CA PHE A 158 -9.85 -0.67 -6.72
C PHE A 158 -9.92 0.35 -7.85
N PHE A 159 -9.24 0.06 -8.95
CA PHE A 159 -9.35 0.82 -10.18
C PHE A 159 -9.38 -0.15 -11.36
N ILE A 160 -10.32 0.02 -12.29
CA ILE A 160 -10.40 -0.79 -13.51
C ILE A 160 -10.22 0.14 -14.70
N GLY A 161 -9.18 -0.11 -15.50
CA GLY A 161 -8.93 0.67 -16.70
C GLY A 161 -7.56 0.43 -17.31
N LYS A 162 -7.43 0.86 -18.57
CA LYS A 162 -6.15 0.91 -19.25
C LYS A 162 -5.33 2.10 -18.78
N VAL A 163 -4.05 1.87 -18.52
CA VAL A 163 -3.07 2.89 -18.13
C VAL A 163 -1.76 2.69 -18.89
N ASP A 164 -1.06 3.79 -19.14
CA ASP A 164 0.32 3.79 -19.61
C ASP A 164 1.28 3.82 -18.41
N LEU A 165 2.35 3.02 -18.48
CA LEU A 165 3.32 2.84 -17.41
C LEU A 165 4.68 3.41 -17.79
N ASP A 166 5.30 4.10 -16.85
CA ASP A 166 6.69 4.59 -16.91
C ASP A 166 7.29 4.48 -15.51
N ILE A 167 7.74 3.27 -15.16
CA ILE A 167 8.08 2.93 -13.77
C ILE A 167 9.28 3.70 -13.25
N ASN A 168 9.19 4.18 -12.01
CA ASN A 168 10.34 4.70 -11.29
C ASN A 168 11.16 3.54 -10.73
N LYS A 169 12.38 3.34 -11.25
CA LYS A 169 13.26 2.24 -10.85
C LYS A 169 13.76 2.31 -9.41
N ASN A 170 13.70 3.47 -8.76
CA ASN A 170 13.98 3.59 -7.33
C ASN A 170 12.85 3.04 -6.45
N GLU A 171 11.63 2.91 -7.00
CA GLU A 171 10.45 2.41 -6.30
C GLU A 171 10.09 0.97 -6.72
N ILE A 172 10.25 0.66 -8.01
CA ILE A 172 9.79 -0.57 -8.65
C ILE A 172 10.90 -1.24 -9.46
N GLU A 173 11.19 -2.51 -9.13
CA GLU A 173 12.11 -3.34 -9.91
C GLU A 173 11.48 -3.76 -11.24
N THR A 174 10.27 -4.31 -11.19
CA THR A 174 9.51 -4.76 -12.36
C THR A 174 8.02 -4.83 -12.05
N TYR A 175 7.18 -5.09 -13.06
CA TYR A 175 5.74 -5.23 -12.90
C TYR A 175 5.20 -6.36 -13.77
N LYS A 176 4.00 -6.84 -13.45
CA LYS A 176 3.34 -7.90 -14.21
C LYS A 176 1.83 -7.81 -14.08
N TYR A 177 1.13 -7.88 -15.22
CA TYR A 177 -0.31 -8.16 -15.22
C TYR A 177 -0.55 -9.67 -15.08
N VAL A 178 -1.43 -10.05 -14.16
CA VAL A 178 -1.74 -11.46 -13.89
C VAL A 178 -3.24 -11.70 -13.78
N THR A 179 -3.69 -12.86 -14.24
CA THR A 179 -5.00 -13.41 -13.90
C THR A 179 -4.99 -13.99 -12.48
N ALA A 180 -6.18 -14.29 -11.94
CA ALA A 180 -6.30 -14.92 -10.63
C ALA A 180 -5.55 -16.26 -10.55
N ASP A 181 -5.58 -17.07 -11.61
CA ASP A 181 -4.90 -18.37 -11.63
C ASP A 181 -3.38 -18.24 -11.78
N GLU A 182 -2.91 -17.26 -12.56
CA GLU A 182 -1.47 -16.93 -12.59
C GLU A 182 -0.97 -16.44 -11.24
N LEU A 183 -1.75 -15.62 -10.51
CA LEU A 183 -1.37 -15.18 -9.16
C LEU A 183 -1.30 -16.37 -8.18
N LYS A 184 -2.28 -17.30 -8.21
CA LYS A 184 -2.22 -18.53 -7.40
C LYS A 184 -0.99 -19.36 -7.74
N ALA A 185 -0.65 -19.49 -9.02
CA ALA A 185 0.55 -20.19 -9.46
C ALA A 185 1.82 -19.50 -8.95
N MET A 186 1.88 -18.16 -8.96
CA MET A 186 2.99 -17.41 -8.38
C MET A 186 3.10 -17.60 -6.87
N PHE A 187 2.00 -17.67 -6.12
CA PHE A 187 2.05 -17.99 -4.68
C PHE A 187 2.59 -19.38 -4.37
N ALA A 188 2.40 -20.34 -5.28
CA ALA A 188 2.93 -21.70 -5.16
C ALA A 188 4.41 -21.82 -5.61
N ASP A 189 4.93 -20.84 -6.34
CA ASP A 189 6.33 -20.83 -6.78
C ASP A 189 7.26 -20.31 -5.67
N PRO A 190 8.16 -21.13 -5.12
CA PRO A 190 9.09 -20.71 -4.06
C PRO A 190 10.07 -19.61 -4.51
N LYS A 191 10.19 -19.33 -5.80
CA LYS A 191 11.00 -18.21 -6.32
C LYS A 191 10.29 -16.86 -6.19
N CYS A 192 8.98 -16.85 -5.99
CA CYS A 192 8.21 -15.63 -5.78
C CYS A 192 8.04 -15.39 -4.28
N SER A 193 8.51 -14.24 -3.80
CA SER A 193 8.28 -13.78 -2.43
C SER A 193 7.36 -12.57 -2.45
N PHE A 194 6.43 -12.50 -1.49
CA PHE A 194 5.38 -11.50 -1.47
C PHE A 194 5.37 -10.73 -0.16
N THR A 195 4.87 -9.50 -0.21
CA THR A 195 4.65 -8.71 0.99
C THR A 195 3.58 -9.34 1.88
N PRO A 196 3.70 -9.23 3.22
CA PRO A 196 2.78 -9.89 4.15
C PRO A 196 1.32 -9.46 3.96
N TRP A 197 1.07 -8.16 3.81
CA TRP A 197 -0.29 -7.62 3.63
C TRP A 197 -0.91 -8.11 2.32
N PHE A 198 -0.14 -8.19 1.23
CA PHE A 198 -0.69 -8.61 -0.06
C PHE A 198 -1.13 -10.07 -0.01
N ARG A 199 -0.34 -10.96 0.59
CA ARG A 199 -0.74 -12.36 0.79
C ARG A 199 -2.01 -12.44 1.65
N LEU A 200 -2.04 -11.69 2.75
CA LEU A 200 -3.15 -11.63 3.69
C LEU A 200 -4.46 -11.14 3.04
N ILE A 201 -4.39 -10.07 2.24
CA ILE A 201 -5.54 -9.57 1.47
C ILE A 201 -5.97 -10.60 0.41
N CYS A 202 -5.00 -11.26 -0.25
CA CYS A 202 -5.31 -12.25 -1.27
C CYS A 202 -6.08 -13.45 -0.72
N GLU A 203 -5.56 -14.04 0.35
CA GLU A 203 -6.10 -15.27 0.96
C GLU A 203 -7.49 -15.05 1.58
N ASN A 204 -7.76 -13.86 2.11
CA ASN A 204 -9.00 -13.57 2.82
C ASN A 204 -10.06 -12.85 1.96
N PHE A 205 -9.66 -12.08 0.93
CA PHE A 205 -10.57 -11.17 0.23
C PHE A 205 -10.43 -11.20 -1.29
N LEU A 206 -9.22 -10.98 -1.83
CA LEU A 206 -9.03 -10.63 -3.25
C LEU A 206 -9.65 -11.65 -4.19
N PHE A 207 -9.42 -12.95 -3.97
CA PHE A 207 -9.92 -13.98 -4.87
C PHE A 207 -11.45 -14.06 -4.92
N LYS A 208 -12.14 -13.61 -3.85
CA LYS A 208 -13.59 -13.48 -3.83
C LYS A 208 -14.03 -12.24 -4.59
N TRP A 209 -13.40 -11.08 -4.34
CA TRP A 209 -13.68 -9.83 -5.06
C TRP A 209 -13.48 -9.99 -6.57
N TRP A 210 -12.41 -10.69 -6.98
CA TRP A 210 -12.07 -10.93 -8.38
C TRP A 210 -13.15 -11.73 -9.13
N GLN A 211 -13.89 -12.59 -8.45
CA GLN A 211 -15.01 -13.34 -9.06
C GLN A 211 -16.25 -12.46 -9.30
N SER A 212 -16.26 -11.25 -8.77
CA SER A 212 -17.42 -10.34 -8.74
C SER A 212 -17.02 -8.92 -9.13
N MET A 213 -16.11 -8.78 -10.11
CA MET A 213 -15.61 -7.47 -10.57
C MET A 213 -16.70 -6.52 -11.06
N ASP A 214 -17.79 -7.07 -11.62
CA ASP A 214 -18.92 -6.27 -12.12
C ASP A 214 -19.83 -5.74 -10.98
N ASP A 215 -19.66 -6.23 -9.75
CA ASP A 215 -20.53 -5.90 -8.60
C ASP A 215 -19.73 -5.65 -7.31
N LEU A 216 -18.56 -5.01 -7.46
CA LEU A 216 -17.64 -4.72 -6.34
C LEU A 216 -18.28 -3.91 -5.20
N LYS A 217 -19.30 -3.10 -5.51
CA LYS A 217 -20.05 -2.31 -4.51
C LYS A 217 -20.68 -3.17 -3.41
N THR A 218 -20.97 -4.45 -3.67
CA THR A 218 -21.51 -5.35 -2.65
C THR A 218 -20.50 -5.71 -1.55
N PHE A 219 -19.22 -5.44 -1.78
CA PHE A 219 -18.16 -5.63 -0.79
C PHE A 219 -17.77 -4.33 -0.09
N GLU A 220 -18.40 -3.21 -0.42
CA GLU A 220 -18.13 -1.95 0.24
C GLU A 220 -18.68 -1.98 1.68
N ASP A 221 -17.82 -1.70 2.66
CA ASP A 221 -18.20 -1.56 4.06
C ASP A 221 -17.41 -0.47 4.80
N ASP A 222 -17.96 -0.05 5.95
CA ASP A 222 -17.34 0.91 6.87
C ASP A 222 -16.57 0.22 8.01
N LYS A 223 -16.32 -1.09 7.91
CA LYS A 223 -15.66 -1.85 8.98
C LYS A 223 -14.15 -1.73 8.86
N ILE A 224 -13.49 -2.06 9.97
CA ILE A 224 -12.05 -2.29 10.01
C ILE A 224 -11.88 -3.79 10.28
N HIS A 225 -11.46 -4.54 9.26
CA HIS A 225 -11.17 -5.96 9.36
C HIS A 225 -9.81 -6.14 10.01
N ARG A 226 -9.79 -6.63 11.24
CA ARG A 226 -8.56 -6.83 12.02
C ARG A 226 -7.97 -8.18 11.71
N MET A 227 -6.75 -8.19 11.18
CA MET A 227 -6.03 -9.40 10.86
C MET A 227 -4.75 -9.45 11.69
N ASN A 228 -4.92 -10.02 12.88
CA ASN A 228 -3.89 -10.20 13.90
C ASN A 228 -3.21 -11.58 13.75
#